data_AF-A0A6S6PML2-F1
#
_entry.id   AF-A0A6S6PML2-F1
#
_cell.length_a   1.000
_cell.length_b   1.000
_cell.length_c   1.000
_cell.angle_alpha   90.00
_cell.angle_beta   90.00
_cell.angle_gamma   90.00
#
_symmetry.space_group_name_H-M   'P 1'
#
loop_
_entity.id
_entity.type
_entity.pdbx_description
1 polymer ?
#
loop_
_entity_poly.entity_id
_entity_poly.type
_entity_poly.pdbx_seq_one_letter_code
_entity_poly.pdbx_strand_id
1 'polypeptide(L)'
;MDNDHARREKINRLAELRTGETITPGAHNRAVIKALEAEGKTAQAQILRDAGLWDIQKPQARLKPQERAQQERTHVDKAGLALITFKGWKGYNP
;
A
#
# COMPACT_ATOMS: atom_id res chain seq x y z
N MET A 1 -13.38 -15.47 3.20
CA MET A 1 -13.67 -15.28 1.76
C MET A 1 -12.44 -14.60 1.17
N ASP A 2 -11.27 -15.26 1.22
CA ASP A 2 -9.99 -14.51 1.36
C ASP A 2 -9.10 -14.48 0.11
N ASN A 3 -9.39 -15.30 -0.91
CA ASN A 3 -8.56 -15.35 -2.14
C ASN A 3 -9.13 -14.53 -3.30
N ASP A 4 -10.31 -13.94 -3.16
CA ASP A 4 -10.97 -13.28 -4.29
C ASP A 4 -10.33 -11.92 -4.63
N HIS A 5 -9.79 -11.20 -3.63
CA HIS A 5 -9.13 -9.92 -3.84
C HIS A 5 -7.85 -10.04 -4.68
N ALA A 6 -6.98 -11.01 -4.37
CA ALA A 6 -5.74 -11.23 -5.14
C ALA A 6 -6.03 -11.64 -6.58
N ARG A 7 -7.04 -12.49 -6.79
CA ARG A 7 -7.50 -12.92 -8.12
C ARG A 7 -8.04 -11.73 -8.91
N ARG A 8 -8.92 -10.92 -8.31
CA ARG A 8 -9.50 -9.71 -8.94
C ARG A 8 -8.41 -8.70 -9.30
N GLU A 9 -7.46 -8.46 -8.41
CA GLU A 9 -6.34 -7.55 -8.67
C GLU A 9 -5.50 -8.01 -9.88
N LYS A 10 -5.17 -9.31 -9.98
CA LYS A 10 -4.46 -9.86 -11.14
C LYS A 10 -5.27 -9.67 -12.44
N ILE A 11 -6.58 -9.92 -12.41
CA ILE A 11 -7.46 -9.72 -13.58
C ILE A 11 -7.46 -8.26 -14.00
N ASN A 12 -7.56 -7.33 -13.04
CA ASN A 12 -7.48 -5.89 -13.32
C ASN A 12 -6.13 -5.52 -13.95
N ARG A 13 -4.99 -6.00 -13.43
CA ARG A 13 -3.67 -5.71 -14.05
C ARG A 13 -3.58 -6.21 -15.48
N LEU A 14 -4.11 -7.40 -15.76
CA LEU A 14 -4.16 -7.92 -17.12
C LEU A 14 -5.08 -7.09 -18.03
N ALA A 15 -6.19 -6.55 -17.50
CA ALA A 15 -7.07 -5.66 -18.24
C ALA A 15 -6.40 -4.32 -18.55
N GLU A 16 -5.76 -3.68 -17.56
CA GLU A 16 -5.01 -2.42 -17.70
C GLU A 16 -3.89 -2.56 -18.74
N LEU A 17 -3.13 -3.66 -18.68
CA LEU A 17 -2.09 -3.98 -19.68
C LEU A 17 -2.67 -4.13 -21.09
N ARG A 18 -3.86 -4.72 -21.21
CA ARG A 18 -4.54 -4.93 -22.50
C ARG A 18 -5.08 -3.62 -23.09
N THR A 19 -5.58 -2.72 -22.25
CA THR A 19 -6.14 -1.43 -22.68
C THR A 19 -5.10 -0.32 -22.79
N GLY A 20 -3.88 -0.55 -22.29
CA GLY A 20 -2.81 0.46 -22.27
C GLY A 20 -3.03 1.53 -21.19
N GLU A 21 -3.86 1.24 -20.18
CA GLU A 21 -4.13 2.16 -19.08
C GLU A 21 -2.94 2.31 -18.14
N THR A 22 -2.88 3.45 -17.44
CA THR A 22 -1.86 3.68 -16.43
C THR A 22 -2.11 2.82 -15.20
N ILE A 23 -1.13 2.00 -14.86
CA ILE A 23 -1.23 1.03 -13.77
C ILE A 23 -0.95 1.74 -12.45
N THR A 24 -1.99 1.91 -11.63
CA THR A 24 -1.84 2.58 -10.32
C THR A 24 -1.07 1.69 -9.35
N PRO A 25 0.02 2.17 -8.71
CA PRO A 25 0.80 1.36 -7.78
C PRO A 25 -0.02 0.90 -6.57
N GLY A 26 -0.08 -0.41 -6.35
CA GLY A 26 -0.87 -1.04 -5.29
C GLY A 26 -0.05 -1.97 -4.39
N ALA A 27 -0.59 -2.28 -3.21
CA ALA A 27 0.08 -3.14 -2.21
C ALA A 27 0.32 -4.58 -2.71
N HIS A 28 -0.41 -5.01 -3.73
CA HIS A 28 -0.40 -6.39 -4.24
C HIS A 28 0.40 -6.55 -5.54
N ASN A 29 1.05 -5.50 -6.05
CA ASN A 29 1.81 -5.56 -7.30
C ASN A 29 2.85 -6.68 -7.31
N ARG A 30 3.62 -6.84 -6.23
CA ARG A 30 4.58 -7.94 -6.08
C ARG A 30 3.93 -9.31 -6.13
N ALA A 31 2.77 -9.47 -5.50
CA ALA A 31 2.04 -10.73 -5.50
C ALA A 31 1.49 -11.05 -6.89
N VAL A 32 0.99 -10.04 -7.61
CA VAL A 32 0.53 -10.19 -8.99
C VAL A 32 1.68 -10.58 -9.92
N ILE A 33 2.83 -9.89 -9.83
CA ILE A 33 4.03 -10.21 -10.63
C ILE A 33 4.43 -11.68 -10.39
N LYS A 34 4.56 -12.10 -9.12
CA LYS A 34 4.89 -13.50 -8.79
C LYS A 34 3.85 -14.51 -9.33
N ALA A 35 2.56 -14.18 -9.26
CA ALA A 35 1.51 -15.06 -9.77
C ALA A 35 1.55 -15.18 -11.30
N LEU A 36 1.83 -14.07 -12.01
CA LEU A 36 2.00 -14.08 -13.47
C LEU A 36 3.22 -14.91 -13.88
N GLU A 37 4.34 -14.80 -13.16
CA GLU A 37 5.53 -15.62 -13.39
C GLU A 37 5.24 -17.11 -13.19
N ALA A 38 4.55 -17.47 -12.10
CA ALA A 38 4.16 -18.86 -11.84
C ALA A 38 3.21 -19.42 -12.91
N GLU A 39 2.41 -18.57 -13.55
CA GLU A 39 1.53 -18.91 -14.67
C GLU A 39 2.24 -18.91 -16.05
N GLY A 40 3.54 -18.64 -16.10
CA GLY A 40 4.30 -18.54 -17.36
C GLY A 40 4.04 -17.27 -18.18
N LYS A 41 3.32 -16.29 -17.62
CA LYS A 41 3.02 -14.98 -18.23
C LYS A 41 4.16 -13.98 -18.00
N THR A 42 5.35 -14.39 -18.40
CA THR A 42 6.61 -13.66 -18.12
C THR A 42 6.65 -12.29 -18.80
N ALA A 43 6.09 -12.15 -20.00
CA ALA A 43 6.02 -10.86 -20.70
C ALA A 43 5.20 -9.83 -19.93
N GLN A 44 4.03 -10.21 -19.41
CA GLN A 44 3.18 -9.32 -18.61
C GLN A 44 3.86 -8.98 -17.27
N ALA A 45 4.49 -9.96 -16.63
CA ALA A 45 5.26 -9.72 -15.41
C ALA A 45 6.41 -8.73 -15.64
N GLN A 46 7.10 -8.84 -16.79
CA GLN A 46 8.20 -7.94 -17.14
C GLN A 46 7.71 -6.51 -17.38
N ILE A 47 6.59 -6.32 -18.09
CA ILE A 47 5.99 -4.99 -18.29
C ILE A 47 5.69 -4.32 -16.94
N LEU A 48 5.16 -5.09 -15.96
CA LEU A 48 4.90 -4.55 -14.62
C LEU A 48 6.19 -4.19 -13.86
N ARG A 49 7.29 -4.92 -14.08
CA ARG A 49 8.60 -4.56 -13.51
C ARG A 49 9.17 -3.30 -14.15
N ASP A 50 9.10 -3.20 -15.46
CA ASP A 50 9.59 -2.05 -16.22
C ASP A 50 8.80 -0.78 -15.87
N ALA A 51 7.52 -0.93 -15.51
CA ALA A 51 6.68 0.12 -14.94
C ALA A 51 7.05 0.50 -13.48
N GLY A 52 8.09 -0.10 -12.90
CA GLY A 52 8.58 0.18 -11.55
C GLY A 52 7.70 -0.38 -10.42
N LEU A 53 6.67 -1.17 -10.73
CA LEU A 53 5.65 -1.58 -9.75
C LEU A 53 6.17 -2.61 -8.73
N TRP A 54 7.36 -3.17 -8.97
CA TRP A 54 8.04 -4.09 -8.06
C TRP A 54 8.70 -3.35 -6.88
N ASP A 55 9.30 -2.19 -7.14
CA ASP A 55 10.13 -1.48 -6.17
C ASP A 55 9.44 -0.28 -5.52
N ILE A 56 8.24 0.06 -5.97
CA ILE A 56 7.49 1.17 -5.39
C ILE A 56 7.21 0.91 -3.91
N GLN A 57 7.80 1.78 -3.08
CA GLN A 57 7.36 1.95 -1.70
C GLN A 57 5.98 2.58 -1.70
N LYS A 58 5.04 1.92 -1.01
CA LYS A 58 3.69 2.44 -0.82
C LYS A 58 3.76 3.84 -0.22
N PRO A 59 3.00 4.83 -0.75
CA PRO A 59 2.78 6.07 -0.03
C PRO A 59 2.08 5.75 1.30
N GLN A 60 2.80 5.92 2.41
CA GLN A 60 2.26 5.71 3.74
C GLN A 60 1.54 6.99 4.16
N ALA A 61 0.22 6.92 4.26
CA ALA A 61 -0.56 7.98 4.85
C ALA A 61 -0.16 8.15 6.31
N ARG A 62 0.00 9.40 6.76
CA ARG A 62 0.36 9.74 8.16
C ARG A 62 -0.60 9.15 9.19
N LEU A 63 -1.87 8.96 8.79
CA LEU A 63 -2.95 8.46 9.64
C LEU A 63 -3.77 7.42 8.89
N LYS A 64 -4.15 6.35 9.59
CA LYS A 64 -5.20 5.44 9.13
C LYS A 64 -6.56 6.15 9.13
N PRO A 65 -7.54 5.71 8.32
CA PRO A 65 -8.87 6.33 8.26
C PRO A 65 -9.55 6.45 9.63
N GLN A 66 -9.50 5.40 10.45
CA GLN A 66 -10.06 5.42 11.80
C GLN A 66 -9.35 6.43 12.71
N GLU A 67 -8.03 6.55 12.60
CA GLU A 67 -7.25 7.51 13.39
C GLU A 67 -7.55 8.95 12.98
N ARG A 68 -7.73 9.18 11.67
CA ARG A 68 -8.15 10.48 11.14
C ARG A 68 -9.55 10.84 11.64
N ALA A 69 -10.51 9.92 11.53
CA ALA A 69 -11.86 10.14 12.04
C ALA A 69 -11.87 10.43 13.55
N GLN A 70 -11.00 9.75 14.31
CA GLN A 70 -10.84 10.03 15.73
C GLN A 70 -10.28 11.43 15.98
N GLN A 71 -9.21 11.84 15.26
CA GLN A 71 -8.66 13.20 15.37
C GLN A 71 -9.70 14.26 14.99
N GLU A 72 -10.45 14.06 13.91
CA GLU A 72 -11.51 14.98 13.46
C GLU A 72 -12.61 15.12 14.52
N ARG A 73 -12.98 14.00 15.18
CA ARG A 73 -14.00 13.98 16.22
C ARG A 73 -13.55 14.63 17.53
N THR A 74 -12.30 14.40 17.95
CA THR A 74 -11.81 14.87 19.25
C THR A 74 -11.01 16.17 19.16
N HIS A 75 -10.66 16.60 17.95
CA HIS A 75 -9.72 17.69 17.67
C HIS A 75 -8.34 17.51 18.32
N VAL A 76 -7.99 16.28 18.71
CA VAL A 76 -6.69 15.96 19.32
C VAL A 76 -5.71 15.52 18.23
N ASP A 77 -4.62 16.26 18.07
CA ASP A 77 -3.54 15.83 17.20
C ASP A 77 -2.75 14.67 17.83
N LYS A 78 -3.08 13.47 17.38
CA LYS A 78 -2.36 12.23 17.71
C LYS A 78 -0.84 12.30 17.49
N ALA A 79 -0.35 12.99 16.46
CA ALA A 79 1.09 13.08 16.20
C ALA A 79 1.78 13.97 17.24
N GLY A 80 1.22 15.14 17.52
CA GLY A 80 1.66 16.03 18.59
C GLY A 80 1.61 15.37 19.97
N LEU A 81 0.53 14.64 20.29
CA LEU A 81 0.40 13.92 21.55
C LEU A 81 1.51 12.87 21.73
N ALA A 82 1.81 12.09 20.69
CA ALA A 82 2.89 11.10 20.74
C ALA A 82 4.26 11.75 21.01
N LEU A 83 4.54 12.91 20.40
CA LEU A 83 5.77 13.66 20.63
C LEU A 83 5.87 14.18 22.07
N ILE A 84 4.78 14.74 22.61
CA ILE A 84 4.73 15.24 23.99
C ILE A 84 4.98 14.09 24.98
N THR A 85 4.27 12.97 24.82
CA THR A 85 4.44 11.78 25.66
C THR A 85 5.87 11.26 25.59
N PHE A 86 6.44 11.16 24.38
CA PHE A 86 7.81 10.67 24.21
C PHE A 86 8.85 11.59 24.89
N LYS A 87 8.70 12.91 24.75
CA LYS A 87 9.54 13.89 25.45
C LYS A 87 9.42 13.78 26.96
N GLY A 88 8.19 13.69 27.47
CA GLY A 88 7.93 13.53 28.90
C GLY A 88 8.55 12.26 29.47
N TRP A 89 8.42 11.14 28.76
CA TRP A 89 9.05 9.87 29.14
C TRP A 89 10.58 9.95 29.14
N LYS A 90 11.19 10.57 28.11
CA LYS A 90 12.65 10.74 28.04
C LYS A 90 13.22 11.64 29.14
N GLY A 91 12.46 12.62 29.59
CA GLY A 91 12.87 13.54 30.66
C GLY A 91 12.51 13.07 32.07
N TYR A 92 11.81 11.94 32.20
CA TYR A 92 11.42 11.40 33.49
C TYR A 92 12.62 10.74 34.17
N ASN A 93 13.03 11.28 35.32
CA ASN A 93 14.02 10.67 36.20
C ASN A 93 13.30 10.32 37.52
N PRO A 94 13.09 9.02 37.82
CA PRO A 94 12.23 8.54 38.91
C PRO A 94 12.68 8.95 40.30
#